data_AF-A0A2S9DUS8-F1
#
_entry.id   AF-A0A2S9DUS8-F1
#
_cell.length_a   1.000
_cell.length_b   1.000
_cell.length_c   1.000
_cell.angle_alpha   90.00
_cell.angle_beta   90.00
_cell.angle_gamma   90.00
#
_symmetry.space_group_name_H-M   'P 1'
#
loop_
_entity.id
_entity.type
_entity.pdbx_description
1 polymer ?
#
loop_
_entity_poly.entity_id
_entity_poly.type
_entity_poly.pdbx_seq_one_letter_code
_entity_poly.pdbx_strand_id
1 'polypeptide(L)' 'MRFVMEVNFDSESMKLKPLEELQKILADWSKNIAIYPLEPGAQGDILDAEGEEVGEWAFLDD' A
#
# COMPACT_ATOMS: atom_id res chain seq x y z
N MET A 1 -17.32 -2.27 6.46
CA MET A 1 -15.98 -2.93 6.39
C MET A 1 -15.50 -3.14 4.97
N ARG A 2 -14.67 -2.21 4.52
CA ARG A 2 -14.06 -2.17 3.19
C ARG A 2 -12.55 -2.01 3.32
N PHE A 3 -11.82 -2.69 2.45
CA PHE A 3 -10.38 -2.47 2.29
C PHE A 3 -10.13 -1.37 1.26
N VAL A 4 -9.25 -0.43 1.59
CA VAL A 4 -8.78 0.63 0.69
C VAL A 4 -7.25 0.63 0.70
N MET A 5 -6.66 0.80 -0.48
CA MET A 5 -5.23 1.01 -0.66
C MET A 5 -5.07 2.27 -1.52
N GLU A 6 -4.52 3.32 -0.93
CA GLU A 6 -4.26 4.59 -1.60
C GLU A 6 -2.76 4.70 -1.88
N VAL A 7 -2.40 4.99 -3.12
CA VAL A 7 -1.00 5.06 -3.55
C VAL A 7 -0.78 6.40 -4.23
N ASN A 8 0.22 7.13 -3.79
CA ASN A 8 0.64 8.41 -4.32
C ASN A 8 1.55 8.23 -5.53
N PHE A 9 1.04 8.57 -6.72
CA PHE A 9 1.79 8.48 -7.98
C PHE A 9 2.75 9.65 -8.21
N ASP A 10 2.78 10.64 -7.33
CA ASP A 10 3.66 11.80 -7.44
C ASP A 10 5.06 11.57 -6.85
N SER A 11 5.34 10.42 -6.23
CA SER A 11 6.69 10.08 -5.75
C SER A 11 7.69 9.91 -6.92
N GLU A 12 8.98 10.04 -6.63
CA GLU A 12 10.02 9.90 -7.66
C GLU A 12 10.01 8.50 -8.30
N SER A 13 9.91 7.45 -7.48
CA SER A 13 9.82 6.05 -7.91
C SER A 13 8.60 5.79 -8.80
N MET A 14 7.44 6.30 -8.42
CA MET A 14 6.19 6.16 -9.18
C MET A 14 6.24 6.89 -10.52
N LYS A 15 6.88 8.06 -10.59
CA LYS A 15 7.04 8.81 -11.85
C LYS A 15 7.93 8.10 -12.86
N LEU A 16 8.96 7.39 -12.38
CA LEU A 16 9.91 6.67 -13.22
C LEU A 16 9.30 5.39 -13.79
N LYS A 17 8.68 4.56 -12.94
CA LYS A 17 8.26 3.19 -13.27
C LYS A 17 6.91 2.83 -12.64
N PRO A 18 5.82 3.54 -13.00
CA PRO A 18 4.54 3.48 -12.29
C PRO A 18 3.93 2.07 -12.25
N LEU A 19 3.98 1.34 -13.37
CA LEU A 19 3.42 -0.01 -13.43
C LEU A 19 4.23 -1.02 -12.61
N GLU A 20 5.56 -0.91 -12.66
CA GLU A 20 6.47 -1.84 -11.96
C GLU A 20 6.37 -1.64 -10.45
N GLU A 21 6.32 -0.38 -9.99
CA GLU A 21 6.15 -0.06 -8.57
C GLU A 21 4.77 -0.47 -8.03
N LEU A 22 3.68 -0.18 -8.77
CA LEU A 22 2.35 -0.63 -8.34
C LEU A 22 2.26 -2.17 -8.27
N GLN A 23 2.81 -2.88 -9.24
CA GLN A 23 2.85 -4.35 -9.22
C GLN A 23 3.60 -4.88 -8.01
N LYS A 24 4.72 -4.23 -7.65
CA LYS A 24 5.52 -4.59 -6.49
C LYS A 24 4.77 -4.35 -5.18
N ILE A 25 4.14 -3.19 -5.01
CA ILE A 25 3.33 -2.86 -3.83
C ILE A 25 2.23 -3.91 -3.63
N LEU A 26 1.48 -4.24 -4.68
CA LEU A 26 0.42 -5.25 -4.60
C LEU A 26 0.97 -6.65 -4.30
N ALA A 27 2.10 -7.02 -4.91
CA ALA A 27 2.75 -8.29 -4.65
C ALA A 27 3.25 -8.41 -3.20
N ASP A 28 3.82 -7.34 -2.65
CA ASP A 28 4.38 -7.35 -1.30
C ASP A 28 3.27 -7.29 -0.24
N TRP A 29 2.23 -6.50 -0.46
CA TRP A 29 1.05 -6.52 0.40
C TRP A 29 0.37 -7.90 0.41
N SER A 30 0.15 -8.52 -0.76
CA SER A 30 -0.51 -9.83 -0.84
C SER A 30 0.29 -10.96 -0.17
N LYS A 31 1.63 -10.92 -0.23
CA LYS A 31 2.49 -11.86 0.52
C LYS A 31 2.38 -11.68 2.03
N ASN A 32 2.19 -10.45 2.49
CA ASN A 32 2.14 -10.09 3.91
C ASN A 32 0.71 -10.01 4.47
N ILE A 33 -0.32 -10.39 3.70
CA ILE A 33 -1.71 -10.22 4.13
C ILE A 33 -2.03 -10.87 5.48
N ALA A 34 -1.34 -11.98 5.81
CA ALA A 34 -1.55 -12.71 7.05
C ALA A 34 -1.01 -12.01 8.31
N ILE A 35 -0.14 -11.00 8.16
CA ILE A 35 0.42 -10.23 9.28
C ILE A 35 -0.36 -8.94 9.56
N TYR A 36 -1.24 -8.51 8.65
CA TYR A 36 -2.04 -7.32 8.85
C TYR A 36 -3.32 -7.67 9.64
N PRO A 37 -3.69 -6.85 10.64
CA PRO A 37 -4.93 -7.05 11.36
C PRO A 37 -6.11 -6.78 10.40
N LEU A 38 -6.94 -7.81 10.19
CA LEU A 38 -8.16 -7.73 9.39
C LEU A 38 -9.35 -7.26 10.26
N GLU A 39 -9.20 -6.09 10.86
CA GLU A 39 -10.21 -5.50 11.75
C GLU A 39 -10.55 -4.07 11.34
N PRO A 40 -11.79 -3.61 11.59
CA PRO A 40 -12.18 -2.23 11.32
C PRO A 40 -11.27 -1.23 12.06
N GLY A 41 -10.78 -0.21 11.35
CA GLY A 41 -9.86 0.81 11.84
C GLY A 41 -8.37 0.47 11.71
N ALA A 42 -8.02 -0.77 11.31
CA ALA A 42 -6.64 -1.13 11.01
C ALA A 42 -6.12 -0.37 9.79
N GLN A 43 -4.92 0.19 9.88
CA GLN A 43 -4.27 0.94 8.81
C GLN A 43 -2.76 0.86 8.89
N GLY A 44 -2.07 1.25 7.82
CA GLY A 44 -0.61 1.40 7.82
C GLY A 44 -0.05 1.94 6.51
N ASP A 45 1.22 2.31 6.57
CA ASP A 45 1.92 2.95 5.45
C ASP A 45 2.30 1.94 4.37
N ILE A 46 2.38 2.43 3.14
CA ILE A 46 2.96 1.74 1.99
C ILE A 46 4.30 2.39 1.70
N LEU A 47 5.35 1.58 1.73
CA LEU A 47 6.70 2.02 1.45
C LEU A 47 7.15 1.51 0.09
N ASP A 48 7.93 2.31 -0.63
CA ASP A 48 8.58 1.88 -1.86
C ASP A 48 9.88 1.12 -1.60
N ALA A 49 10.62 0.84 -2.68
CA ALA A 49 11.90 0.12 -2.62
C ALA A 49 12.98 0.82 -1.79
N GLU A 50 12.91 2.14 -1.69
CA GLU A 50 13.89 3.00 -1.02
C GLU A 50 13.47 3.30 0.43
N GLY A 51 12.28 2.82 0.84
CA GLY A 51 11.71 3.03 2.16
C GLY A 51 10.98 4.36 2.28
N GLU A 52 10.67 5.02 1.17
CA GLU A 52 9.87 6.24 1.16
C GLU A 52 8.39 5.90 1.24
N GLU A 53 7.64 6.70 2.00
CA GLU A 53 6.20 6.59 2.09
C GLU A 53 5.55 7.02 0.77
N VAL A 54 4.82 6.08 0.16
CA VAL A 54 4.15 6.28 -1.13
C VAL A 54 2.65 6.03 -1.04
N GLY A 55 2.09 5.94 0.16
CA GLY A 55 0.65 5.77 0.36
C GLY A 55 0.31 5.06 1.66
N GLU A 56 -0.94 4.61 1.75
CA GLU A 56 -1.49 3.96 2.93
C GLU A 56 -2.52 2.89 2.55
N TRP A 57 -2.71 1.91 3.44
CA TRP A 57 -3.82 0.97 3.37
C TRP A 57 -4.67 1.08 4.65
N ALA A 58 -5.97 0.83 4.53
CA ALA A 58 -6.90 0.84 5.66
C ALA A 58 -8.07 -0.14 5.49
N PHE A 59 -8.52 -0.71 6.61
CA PHE A 59 -9.83 -1.32 6.75
C PHE A 59 -10.78 -0.31 7.37
N LEU A 60 -11.67 0.24 6.56
CA LEU A 60 -12.64 1.24 7.00
C LEU A 60 -13.86 0.56 7.61
N ASP A 61 -14.44 1.17 8.65
CA ASP A 61 -15.59 0.60 9.37
C ASP A 61 -16.87 0.57 8.56
N ASP A 62 -17.02 1.53 7.65
CA ASP A 62 -18.20 1.85 6.81
C ASP A 62 -19.41 0.91 6.89
#